data_AF-A0A9X2EMV5-F1
#
_entry.id   AF-A0A9X2EMV5-F1
#
_cell.length_a   1.000
_cell.length_b   1.000
_cell.length_c   1.000
_cell.angle_alpha   90.00
_cell.angle_beta   90.00
_cell.angle_gamma   90.00
#
_symmetry.space_group_name_H-M   'P 1'
#
loop_
_entity.id
_entity.type
_entity.pdbx_description
1 polymer ?
#
loop_
_entity_poly.entity_id
_entity_poly.type
_entity_poly.pdbx_seq_one_letter_code
_entity_poly.pdbx_strand_id
1 'polypeptide(L)'
;MKSKQYILPLVIASLAASAAFADNHPKKPAKDWTCADFLAIDDEFKPKAVYWAAAYSQKGKDEGDMLDIDGTEKVTPMVITACTKAPKDSFWAKFKEEWHKVGMHHKKDKAEKQMMKMQKKMQDGSQMNNSNGGAGSNGTNQ
;
A
#
# COMPACT_ATOMS: atom_id res chain seq x y z
N MET A 1 -7.67 -17.24 77.08
CA MET A 1 -8.11 -17.49 75.69
C MET A 1 -7.32 -16.56 74.79
N LYS A 2 -6.50 -17.10 73.88
CA LYS A 2 -5.46 -16.36 73.12
C LYS A 2 -6.03 -15.85 71.79
N SER A 3 -6.01 -14.54 71.61
CA SER A 3 -6.45 -13.81 70.42
C SER A 3 -5.57 -14.17 69.21
N LYS A 4 -6.18 -14.70 68.16
CA LYS A 4 -5.53 -14.99 66.87
C LYS A 4 -5.48 -13.70 66.06
N GLN A 5 -4.29 -13.10 65.98
CA GLN A 5 -4.03 -12.03 65.02
C GLN A 5 -3.89 -12.62 63.61
N TYR A 6 -4.73 -12.13 62.71
CA TYR A 6 -4.66 -12.38 61.27
C TYR A 6 -3.56 -11.51 60.66
N ILE A 7 -2.51 -12.14 60.15
CA ILE A 7 -1.55 -11.48 59.25
C ILE A 7 -1.78 -12.06 57.86
N LEU A 8 -2.38 -11.23 57.02
CA LEU A 8 -2.64 -11.44 55.60
C LEU A 8 -1.32 -11.16 54.85
N PRO A 9 -0.71 -12.13 54.12
CA PRO A 9 0.44 -11.80 53.29
C PRO A 9 -0.07 -11.20 51.97
N LEU A 10 0.13 -9.89 51.81
CA LEU A 10 0.09 -9.19 50.54
C LEU A 10 1.26 -9.69 49.69
N VAL A 11 1.03 -10.74 48.90
CA VAL A 11 1.98 -11.19 47.87
C VAL A 11 1.81 -10.28 46.66
N ILE A 12 2.61 -9.21 46.61
CA ILE A 12 2.78 -8.44 45.38
C ILE A 12 3.73 -9.23 44.48
N ALA A 13 3.16 -10.09 43.64
CA ALA A 13 3.89 -10.67 42.52
C ALA A 13 4.15 -9.57 41.49
N SER A 14 5.35 -9.01 41.52
CA SER A 14 5.86 -8.12 40.49
C SER A 14 5.95 -8.87 39.17
N LEU A 15 5.07 -8.55 38.22
CA LEU A 15 5.29 -8.88 36.81
C LEU A 15 6.44 -8.01 36.29
N ALA A 16 7.67 -8.45 36.52
CA ALA A 16 8.79 -8.05 35.67
C ALA A 16 8.61 -8.78 34.33
N ALA A 17 7.74 -8.24 33.46
CA ALA A 17 7.80 -8.55 32.04
C ALA A 17 9.14 -8.02 31.54
N SER A 18 10.14 -8.89 31.54
CA SER A 18 11.35 -8.66 30.77
C SER A 18 10.91 -8.63 29.31
N ALA A 19 10.68 -7.43 28.79
CA ALA A 19 10.72 -7.18 27.36
C ALA A 19 12.18 -7.41 26.93
N ALA A 20 12.56 -8.68 26.85
CA ALA A 20 13.66 -9.08 26.01
C ALA A 20 13.20 -8.72 24.60
N PHE A 21 13.66 -7.58 24.09
CA PHE A 21 13.70 -7.33 22.66
C PHE A 21 14.68 -8.36 22.11
N ALA A 22 14.18 -9.58 21.90
CA ALA A 22 14.83 -10.54 21.05
C ALA A 22 15.03 -9.84 19.72
N ASP A 23 16.24 -9.95 19.18
CA ASP A 23 16.57 -9.56 17.80
C ASP A 23 15.58 -10.29 16.86
N ASN A 24 14.44 -9.65 16.58
CA ASN A 24 13.34 -10.17 15.77
C ASN A 24 13.63 -10.03 14.27
N HIS A 25 14.83 -9.54 13.92
CA HIS A 25 15.27 -9.42 12.55
C HIS A 25 15.44 -10.81 11.93
N PRO A 26 14.84 -11.07 10.76
CA PRO A 26 15.02 -12.32 10.04
C PRO A 26 16.51 -12.58 9.76
N LYS A 27 17.06 -13.65 10.34
CA LYS A 27 18.48 -14.03 10.16
C LYS A 27 18.76 -14.78 8.87
N LYS A 28 17.73 -15.02 8.06
CA LYS A 28 17.84 -15.72 6.77
C LYS A 28 17.89 -14.73 5.60
N PRO A 29 18.50 -15.14 4.47
CA PRO A 29 18.49 -14.35 3.24
C PRO A 29 17.07 -13.95 2.84
N ALA A 30 16.89 -12.69 2.41
CA ALA A 30 15.59 -12.15 2.03
C ALA A 30 14.89 -12.95 0.90
N LYS A 31 15.66 -13.66 0.05
CA LYS A 31 15.12 -14.58 -0.96
C LYS A 31 14.33 -15.76 -0.37
N ASP A 32 14.60 -16.13 0.87
CA ASP A 32 14.01 -17.29 1.56
C ASP A 32 12.96 -16.89 2.62
N TRP A 33 12.57 -15.62 2.64
CA TRP A 33 11.58 -15.12 3.60
C TRP A 33 10.21 -15.77 3.39
N THR A 34 9.60 -16.17 4.50
CA THR A 34 8.17 -16.43 4.55
C THR A 34 7.46 -15.14 4.94
N CYS A 35 6.14 -15.15 4.87
CA CYS A 35 5.34 -14.06 5.36
C CYS A 35 5.54 -13.79 6.87
N ALA A 36 5.78 -14.82 7.69
CA ALA A 36 6.09 -14.65 9.10
C ALA A 36 7.37 -13.84 9.33
N ASP A 37 8.41 -14.10 8.53
CA ASP A 37 9.66 -13.34 8.60
C ASP A 37 9.47 -11.88 8.21
N PHE A 38 8.72 -11.61 7.14
CA PHE A 38 8.38 -10.24 6.77
C PHE A 38 7.54 -9.54 7.87
N LEU A 39 6.61 -10.25 8.49
CA LEU A 39 5.75 -9.70 9.54
C LEU A 39 6.50 -9.45 10.87
N ALA A 40 7.60 -10.15 11.12
CA ALA A 40 8.44 -10.02 12.31
C ALA A 40 9.32 -8.75 12.30
N ILE A 41 9.52 -8.14 11.13
CA ILE A 41 10.17 -6.84 10.98
C ILE A 41 9.29 -5.75 11.62
N ASP A 42 9.89 -4.70 12.19
CA ASP A 42 9.10 -3.58 12.70
C ASP A 42 8.29 -2.91 11.58
N ASP A 43 7.09 -2.44 11.92
CA ASP A 43 6.15 -1.86 10.96
C ASP A 43 6.75 -0.70 10.15
N GLU A 44 7.67 0.09 10.72
CA GLU A 44 8.36 1.17 10.03
C GLU A 44 9.32 0.68 8.92
N PHE A 45 9.87 -0.53 9.08
CA PHE A 45 10.80 -1.12 8.11
C PHE A 45 10.09 -1.99 7.06
N LYS A 46 8.84 -2.40 7.29
CA LYS A 46 8.05 -3.17 6.30
C LYS A 46 7.94 -2.46 4.95
N PRO A 47 7.58 -1.16 4.86
CA PRO A 47 7.59 -0.45 3.58
C PRO A 47 8.95 -0.50 2.90
N LYS A 48 10.05 -0.30 3.65
CA LYS A 48 11.42 -0.31 3.11
C LYS A 48 11.77 -1.68 2.49
N ALA A 49 11.34 -2.78 3.13
CA ALA A 49 11.49 -4.13 2.57
C ALA A 49 10.66 -4.33 1.28
N VAL A 50 9.46 -3.77 1.21
CA VAL A 50 8.60 -3.81 0.01
C VAL A 50 9.20 -2.98 -1.13
N TYR A 51 9.76 -1.79 -0.85
CA TYR A 51 10.50 -0.99 -1.83
C TYR A 51 11.69 -1.75 -2.41
N TRP A 52 12.46 -2.42 -1.56
CA TRP A 52 13.54 -3.28 -2.02
C TRP A 52 13.03 -4.44 -2.90
N ALA A 53 11.94 -5.09 -2.50
CA ALA A 53 11.32 -6.16 -3.30
C ALA A 53 10.81 -5.66 -4.66
N ALA A 54 10.22 -4.47 -4.70
CA ALA A 54 9.78 -3.80 -5.92
C ALA A 54 10.94 -3.52 -6.86
N ALA A 55 12.03 -2.92 -6.37
CA ALA A 55 13.23 -2.69 -7.16
C ALA A 55 13.81 -4.01 -7.72
N TYR A 56 13.88 -5.06 -6.90
CA TYR A 56 14.40 -6.36 -7.32
C TYR A 56 13.48 -7.08 -8.31
N SER A 57 12.17 -6.84 -8.25
CA SER A 57 11.19 -7.42 -9.19
C SER A 57 11.32 -6.87 -10.61
N GLN A 58 11.99 -5.71 -10.77
CA GLN A 58 12.25 -5.05 -12.04
C GLN A 58 13.56 -5.50 -12.71
N LYS A 59 14.13 -6.63 -12.26
CA LYS A 59 15.35 -7.21 -12.86
C LYS A 59 15.27 -7.30 -14.39
N GLY A 60 16.27 -6.70 -15.05
CA GLY A 60 16.37 -6.65 -16.51
C GLY A 60 15.88 -5.35 -17.15
N LYS A 61 15.40 -4.39 -16.34
CA LYS A 61 15.20 -3.01 -16.76
C LYS A 61 16.47 -2.18 -16.54
N ASP A 62 16.62 -1.12 -17.33
CA ASP A 62 17.76 -0.22 -17.26
C ASP A 62 17.87 0.41 -15.86
N GLU A 63 19.11 0.49 -15.35
CA GLU A 63 19.41 1.21 -14.12
C GLU A 63 18.97 2.68 -14.28
N GLY A 64 18.04 3.14 -13.42
CA GLY A 64 17.51 4.51 -13.48
C GLY A 64 16.16 4.68 -14.20
N ASP A 65 15.47 3.59 -14.56
CA ASP A 65 14.04 3.67 -14.93
C ASP A 65 13.18 4.24 -13.76
N MET A 66 11.95 4.65 -14.07
CA MET A 66 11.05 5.28 -13.10
C MET A 66 10.76 4.36 -11.89
N LEU A 67 11.10 4.84 -10.69
CA LEU A 67 10.65 4.25 -9.43
C LEU A 67 9.13 4.43 -9.28
N ASP A 68 8.39 3.32 -9.29
CA ASP A 68 6.94 3.32 -9.10
C ASP A 68 6.57 3.44 -7.61
N ILE A 69 6.72 4.65 -7.07
CA ILE A 69 6.35 5.00 -5.70
C ILE A 69 4.87 4.70 -5.47
N ASP A 70 3.98 5.21 -6.32
CA ASP A 70 2.54 5.02 -6.18
C ASP A 70 2.13 3.54 -6.18
N GLY A 71 2.72 2.72 -7.06
CA GLY A 71 2.50 1.29 -7.09
C GLY A 71 3.01 0.59 -5.83
N THR A 72 4.16 1.00 -5.32
CA THR A 72 4.76 0.45 -4.09
C THR A 72 3.98 0.84 -2.84
N GLU A 73 3.51 2.07 -2.73
CA GLU A 73 2.63 2.50 -1.64
C GLU A 73 1.30 1.72 -1.65
N LYS A 74 0.73 1.46 -2.83
CA LYS A 74 -0.48 0.64 -2.97
C LYS A 74 -0.26 -0.83 -2.61
N VAL A 75 0.86 -1.42 -3.03
CA VAL A 75 1.12 -2.86 -2.81
C VAL A 75 1.46 -3.16 -1.36
N THR A 76 2.09 -2.23 -0.64
CA THR A 76 2.57 -2.43 0.74
C THR A 76 1.47 -2.95 1.68
N PRO A 77 0.32 -2.27 1.84
CA PRO A 77 -0.76 -2.77 2.70
C PRO A 77 -1.40 -4.07 2.18
N MET A 78 -1.38 -4.31 0.86
CA MET A 78 -1.89 -5.56 0.28
C MET A 78 -1.00 -6.75 0.67
N VAL A 79 0.32 -6.59 0.59
CA VAL A 79 1.29 -7.63 0.96
C VAL A 79 1.24 -7.90 2.47
N ILE A 80 1.16 -6.87 3.30
CA ILE A 80 0.96 -7.03 4.75
C ILE A 80 -0.32 -7.83 5.00
N THR A 81 -1.43 -7.47 4.38
CA THR A 81 -2.72 -8.18 4.53
C THR A 81 -2.63 -9.64 4.07
N ALA A 82 -2.01 -9.89 2.91
CA ALA A 82 -1.86 -11.23 2.36
C ALA A 82 -0.97 -12.10 3.25
N CYS A 83 0.12 -11.54 3.77
CA CYS A 83 1.03 -12.23 4.66
C CYS A 83 0.43 -12.51 6.03
N THR A 84 -0.38 -11.60 6.59
CA THR A 84 -1.10 -11.84 7.84
C THR A 84 -2.05 -13.03 7.72
N LYS A 85 -2.69 -13.22 6.56
CA LYS A 85 -3.58 -14.36 6.30
C LYS A 85 -2.84 -15.69 6.10
N ALA A 86 -1.59 -15.63 5.63
CA ALA A 86 -0.83 -16.82 5.25
C ALA A 86 0.65 -16.71 5.71
N PRO A 87 0.93 -16.73 7.03
CA PRO A 87 2.27 -16.48 7.57
C PRO A 87 3.32 -17.53 7.16
N LYS A 88 2.88 -18.72 6.76
CA LYS A 88 3.78 -19.80 6.33
C LYS A 88 4.14 -19.74 4.83
N ASP A 89 3.42 -18.93 4.05
CA ASP A 89 3.66 -18.81 2.62
C ASP A 89 4.96 -18.04 2.34
N SER A 90 5.48 -18.19 1.12
CA SER A 90 6.62 -17.38 0.67
C SER A 90 6.24 -15.90 0.55
N PHE A 91 7.05 -15.03 1.14
CA PHE A 91 6.90 -13.59 0.98
C PHE A 91 6.96 -13.18 -0.49
N TRP A 92 7.90 -13.72 -1.26
CA TRP A 92 8.08 -13.39 -2.68
C TRP A 92 6.90 -13.80 -3.55
N ALA A 93 6.27 -14.93 -3.25
CA ALA A 93 5.08 -15.36 -3.98
C ALA A 93 3.94 -14.36 -3.75
N LYS A 94 3.66 -14.00 -2.50
CA LYS A 94 2.63 -13.01 -2.15
C LYS A 94 2.95 -11.62 -2.71
N PHE A 95 4.20 -11.18 -2.57
CA PHE A 95 4.64 -9.90 -3.13
C PHE A 95 4.38 -9.82 -4.63
N LYS A 96 4.81 -10.82 -5.42
CA LYS A 96 4.61 -10.81 -6.88
C LYS A 96 3.14 -10.88 -7.26
N GLU A 97 2.33 -11.65 -6.52
CA GLU A 97 0.89 -11.74 -6.75
C GLU A 97 0.20 -10.38 -6.56
N GLU A 98 0.45 -9.71 -5.43
CA GLU A 98 -0.12 -8.39 -5.15
C GLU A 98 0.46 -7.31 -6.09
N TRP A 99 1.76 -7.37 -6.39
CA TRP A 99 2.40 -6.45 -7.34
C TRP A 99 1.79 -6.55 -8.74
N HIS A 100 1.50 -7.76 -9.20
CA HIS A 100 0.82 -7.99 -10.47
C HIS A 100 -0.59 -7.38 -10.47
N LYS A 101 -1.36 -7.52 -9.38
CA LYS A 101 -2.67 -6.89 -9.23
C LYS A 101 -2.55 -5.36 -9.33
N VAL A 102 -1.59 -4.75 -8.63
CA VAL A 102 -1.35 -3.30 -8.72
C VAL A 102 -0.96 -2.87 -10.13
N GLY A 103 -0.10 -3.62 -10.82
CA GLY A 103 0.27 -3.33 -12.21
C GLY A 103 -0.91 -3.41 -13.18
N MET A 104 -1.85 -4.32 -12.96
CA MET A 104 -3.11 -4.40 -13.71
C MET A 104 -4.05 -3.23 -13.41
N HIS A 105 -4.20 -2.87 -12.14
CA HIS A 105 -5.01 -1.73 -11.71
C HIS A 105 -4.43 -0.40 -12.22
N HIS A 106 -3.12 -0.20 -12.17
CA HIS A 106 -2.49 1.04 -12.62
C HIS A 106 -2.66 1.28 -14.13
N LYS A 107 -2.65 0.22 -14.95
CA LYS A 107 -2.96 0.32 -16.39
C LYS A 107 -4.42 0.72 -16.61
N LYS A 108 -5.35 0.12 -15.86
CA LYS A 108 -6.79 0.43 -15.92
C LYS A 108 -7.07 1.87 -15.45
N ASP A 109 -6.52 2.28 -14.31
CA ASP A 109 -6.65 3.63 -13.75
C ASP A 109 -6.11 4.69 -14.73
N LYS A 110 -4.97 4.43 -15.38
CA LYS A 110 -4.42 5.32 -16.41
C LYS A 110 -5.36 5.43 -17.60
N ALA A 111 -5.90 4.30 -18.09
CA ALA A 111 -6.83 4.29 -19.22
C ALA A 111 -8.13 5.03 -18.88
N GLU A 112 -8.72 4.79 -17.72
CA GLU A 112 -9.93 5.48 -17.24
C GLU A 112 -9.69 6.99 -17.08
N LYS A 113 -8.57 7.40 -16.47
CA LYS A 113 -8.20 8.83 -16.37
C LYS A 113 -8.00 9.46 -17.75
N GLN A 114 -7.43 8.74 -18.72
CA GLN A 114 -7.28 9.24 -20.08
C GLN A 114 -8.64 9.38 -20.78
N MET A 115 -9.53 8.42 -20.63
CA MET A 115 -10.90 8.49 -21.16
C MET A 115 -11.69 9.65 -20.54
N MET A 116 -11.62 9.84 -19.22
CA MET A 116 -12.27 10.96 -18.54
C MET A 116 -11.72 12.31 -19.01
N LYS A 117 -10.39 12.44 -19.19
CA LYS A 117 -9.78 13.65 -19.78
C LYS A 117 -10.25 13.90 -21.20
N MET A 118 -10.41 12.85 -22.01
CA MET A 118 -10.91 12.96 -23.39
C MET A 118 -12.39 13.37 -23.42
N GLN A 119 -13.24 12.79 -22.56
CA GLN A 119 -14.64 13.18 -22.40
C GLN A 119 -14.76 14.65 -21.99
N LYS A 120 -13.96 15.11 -21.03
CA LYS A 120 -13.94 16.52 -20.62
C LYS A 120 -13.55 17.45 -21.77
N LYS A 121 -12.51 17.10 -22.55
CA LYS A 121 -12.13 17.87 -23.74
C LYS A 121 -13.25 17.93 -24.79
N MET A 122 -14.01 16.86 -24.97
CA MET A 122 -15.18 16.86 -25.87
C MET A 122 -16.30 17.77 -25.35
N GLN A 123 -16.55 17.80 -24.04
CA GLN A 123 -17.53 18.72 -23.44
C GLN A 123 -17.10 20.19 -23.58
N ASP A 124 -15.85 20.51 -23.25
CA ASP A 124 -15.31 21.88 -23.35
C ASP A 124 -15.27 22.35 -24.83
N GLY A 125 -14.95 21.45 -25.77
CA GLY A 125 -15.01 21.73 -27.20
C GLY A 125 -16.44 21.91 -27.76
N SER A 126 -17.44 21.31 -27.11
CA SER A 126 -18.86 21.47 -27.49
C SER A 126 -19.41 22.85 -27.07
N GLN A 127 -18.88 23.45 -26.01
CA GLN A 127 -19.25 24.83 -25.62
C GLN A 127 -18.78 25.89 -26.63
N MET A 128 -17.74 25.62 -27.42
CA MET A 128 -17.28 26.55 -28.47
C MET A 128 -18.18 26.59 -29.72
N ASN A 129 -19.05 25.58 -29.93
CA ASN A 129 -19.94 25.52 -31.10
C ASN A 129 -21.33 26.16 -30.85
N ASN A 130 -21.67 26.55 -29.62
CA ASN A 130 -23.00 27.11 -29.31
C ASN A 130 -23.04 28.65 -29.24
N SER A 131 -21.95 29.35 -29.63
CA SER A 131 -21.90 30.81 -29.67
C SER A 131 -22.02 31.43 -31.07
N ASN A 132 -22.33 30.64 -32.11
CA ASN A 132 -22.49 31.18 -33.47
C ASN A 132 -23.80 30.74 -34.16
N GLY A 133 -24.93 31.01 -33.49
CA GLY A 133 -26.28 30.76 -34.03
C GLY A 133 -27.29 31.89 -33.77
N GLY A 134 -26.81 33.12 -33.57
CA GLY A 134 -27.65 34.26 -33.19
C GLY A 134 -27.35 35.55 -33.95
N ALA A 135 -27.33 35.51 -35.28
CA ALA A 135 -27.34 36.71 -36.11
C ALA A 135 -28.14 36.43 -37.39
N GLY A 136 -29.39 36.88 -37.42
CA GLY A 136 -30.28 36.67 -38.56
C GLY A 136 -31.56 37.50 -38.45
N SER A 137 -31.44 38.77 -38.84
CA SER A 137 -32.49 39.71 -39.24
C SER A 137 -33.54 40.14 -38.21
N ASN A 138 -33.36 41.36 -37.70
CA ASN A 138 -34.48 42.28 -37.54
C ASN A 138 -34.13 43.57 -38.30
N GLY A 139 -34.63 43.68 -39.53
CA GLY A 139 -34.50 44.86 -40.37
C GLY A 139 -35.45 45.95 -39.88
N THR A 140 -34.86 47.09 -39.55
CA THR A 140 -35.50 48.34 -39.12
C THR A 140 -36.26 49.04 -40.25
N ASN A 141 -37.36 49.69 -39.85
CA ASN A 141 -38.19 50.64 -40.60
C ASN A 141 -37.43 51.66 -41.45
N GLN A 142 -37.92 51.91 -42.66
CA GLN A 142 -38.43 53.22 -43.09
C GLN A 142 -39.30 53.10 -44.34
#